data_AF-D8LAT9-F1
#
_entry.id   AF-D8LAT9-F1
#
_cell.length_a   1.000
_cell.length_b   1.000
_cell.length_c   1.000
_cell.angle_alpha   90.00
_cell.angle_beta   90.00
_cell.angle_gamma   90.00
#
_symmetry.space_group_name_H-M   'P 1'
#
loop_
_entity.id
_entity.type
_entity.pdbx_description
1 polymer ?
#
loop_
_entity_poly.entity_id
_entity_poly.type
_entity_poly.pdbx_seq_one_letter_code
_entity_poly.pdbx_strand_id
1 'polypeptide(L)'
;MIGIGLLYRRRRACNCFNQNFHALRLPTTAAAPQIKGEGDRAHHIRYISVVSERHSGFTWMTSFLWEYFRDKDVMVTPTLCTWKHWFQDRIHQDVQDGKRPCRGNQQCPACLDTEHTLVVVMWRNPYDWIGGMHSNPHHAKAHRGVQDLEQFMTMPWIMGPELPCIDNFLPNEVLPCKENGRSSIYELDRDGRAYGNIYELRKAKILDFNAVETWVPFYEKVVYEDMLVGPGLRDWLRSLETKYGLVGNYMDVPDNVLQTNMARLWSNMYYTNSEHCAPNCTMGGVTGATAVEALHQMWDEELESGIGYNKVDVQGKAEKNRDV
;
A
#
# COMPACT_ATOMS: atom_id res chain seq x y z
N MET A 1 -11.61 36.09 -44.27
CA MET A 1 -10.73 35.11 -43.56
C MET A 1 -10.92 35.34 -42.07
N ILE A 2 -11.07 34.30 -41.25
CA ILE A 2 -11.25 34.42 -39.79
C ILE A 2 -10.08 33.70 -39.12
N GLY A 3 -9.25 34.43 -38.39
CA GLY A 3 -8.11 33.86 -37.66
C GLY A 3 -8.50 33.44 -36.25
N ILE A 4 -8.46 32.14 -35.95
CA ILE A 4 -8.73 31.63 -34.60
C ILE A 4 -7.42 31.65 -33.79
N GLY A 5 -7.29 32.61 -32.88
CA GLY A 5 -6.15 32.72 -31.97
C GLY A 5 -6.25 31.74 -30.80
N LEU A 6 -5.45 30.66 -30.83
CA LEU A 6 -5.34 29.68 -29.74
C LEU A 6 -4.58 30.28 -28.53
N LEU A 7 -5.34 30.78 -27.55
CA LEU A 7 -4.81 31.30 -26.29
C LEU A 7 -4.27 30.19 -25.37
N TYR A 8 -3.00 29.82 -25.57
CA TYR A 8 -2.32 28.78 -24.81
C TYR A 8 -2.01 29.22 -23.37
N ARG A 9 -2.98 29.08 -22.45
CA ARG A 9 -2.81 29.36 -21.02
C ARG A 9 -1.71 28.47 -20.41
N ARG A 10 -0.50 29.01 -20.25
CA ARG A 10 0.54 28.45 -19.36
C ARG A 10 -0.03 28.34 -17.94
N ARG A 11 -0.35 27.11 -17.51
CA ARG A 11 -0.67 26.83 -16.10
C ARG A 11 0.64 26.94 -15.29
N ARG A 12 0.60 27.59 -14.13
CA ARG A 12 1.75 27.62 -13.20
C ARG A 12 1.82 26.28 -12.46
N ALA A 13 3.02 25.72 -12.30
CA ALA A 13 3.24 24.62 -11.37
C ALA A 13 3.23 25.16 -9.93
N CYS A 14 2.62 24.41 -9.01
CA CYS A 14 2.68 24.72 -7.58
C CYS A 14 3.96 24.10 -6.99
N ASN A 15 4.95 24.93 -6.68
CA ASN A 15 6.18 24.50 -5.99
C ASN A 15 5.93 24.27 -4.49
N CYS A 16 5.21 23.22 -4.14
CA CYS A 16 5.14 22.69 -2.78
C CYS A 16 6.39 21.83 -2.49
N PHE A 17 7.58 22.44 -2.60
CA PHE A 17 8.86 21.76 -2.44
C PHE A 17 9.20 21.67 -0.95
N ASN A 18 8.86 20.54 -0.32
CA ASN A 18 8.93 20.38 1.13
C ASN A 18 10.38 20.20 1.62
N GLN A 19 11.01 21.31 2.04
CA GLN A 19 12.29 21.27 2.75
C GLN A 19 12.02 20.95 4.24
N ASN A 20 12.83 20.04 4.82
CA ASN A 20 12.81 19.55 6.21
C ASN A 20 12.14 18.19 6.51
N PHE A 21 11.85 17.36 5.52
CA PHE A 21 11.75 15.90 5.77
C PHE A 21 13.13 15.25 5.65
N HIS A 22 13.84 15.16 6.78
CA HIS A 22 14.92 14.19 6.92
C HIS A 22 14.28 12.80 7.10
N ALA A 23 14.31 11.99 6.04
CA ALA A 23 13.98 10.57 6.16
C ALA A 23 14.90 9.93 7.22
N LEU A 24 14.30 9.46 8.32
CA LEU A 24 15.00 8.68 9.34
C LEU A 24 15.29 7.31 8.72
N ARG A 25 16.45 7.24 8.05
CA ARG A 25 16.92 6.06 7.32
C ARG A 25 16.84 4.84 8.22
N LEU A 26 16.00 3.88 7.86
CA LEU A 26 15.81 2.68 8.65
C LEU A 26 17.14 1.95 8.85
N PRO A 27 17.39 1.37 10.04
CA PRO A 27 18.44 0.38 10.16
C PRO A 27 18.11 -0.74 9.17
N THR A 28 19.07 -1.11 8.33
CA THR A 28 18.88 -2.17 7.34
C THR A 28 18.33 -3.40 8.05
N THR A 29 17.13 -3.84 7.69
CA THR A 29 16.48 -4.99 8.34
C THR A 29 17.42 -6.19 8.30
N ALA A 30 17.47 -6.93 9.41
CA ALA A 30 18.36 -8.09 9.55
C ALA A 30 18.19 -8.97 8.31
N ALA A 31 19.29 -9.23 7.61
CA ALA A 31 19.24 -9.76 6.25
C ALA A 31 18.38 -11.02 6.20
N ALA A 32 17.34 -10.99 5.36
CA ALA A 32 16.45 -12.14 5.14
C ALA A 32 17.31 -13.40 4.95
N PRO A 33 16.98 -14.50 5.65
CA PRO A 33 17.90 -15.63 5.81
C PRO A 33 18.36 -16.10 4.45
N GLN A 34 19.66 -15.93 4.16
CA GLN A 34 20.22 -16.35 2.89
C GLN A 34 19.99 -17.85 2.75
N ILE A 35 19.08 -18.22 1.83
CA ILE A 35 18.74 -19.59 1.52
C ILE A 35 20.00 -20.22 0.93
N LYS A 36 20.79 -20.88 1.78
CA LYS A 36 21.96 -21.65 1.38
C LYS A 36 21.50 -22.95 0.73
N GLY A 37 20.96 -22.82 -0.48
CA GLY A 37 20.73 -23.96 -1.36
C GLY A 37 22.07 -24.61 -1.67
N GLU A 38 22.31 -25.82 -1.15
CA GLU A 38 23.39 -26.70 -1.60
C GLU A 38 23.03 -27.26 -2.99
N GLY A 39 23.05 -26.38 -3.99
CA GLY A 39 22.70 -26.67 -5.37
C GLY A 39 22.79 -25.42 -6.22
N ASP A 40 23.53 -25.50 -7.34
CA ASP A 40 23.90 -24.38 -8.21
C ASP A 40 22.75 -23.91 -9.12
N ARG A 41 21.62 -23.54 -8.51
CA ARG A 41 20.43 -22.99 -9.17
C ARG A 41 19.95 -21.78 -8.38
N ALA A 42 20.27 -20.59 -8.89
CA ALA A 42 19.64 -19.36 -8.41
C ALA A 42 18.11 -19.50 -8.50
N HIS A 43 17.40 -19.15 -7.43
CA HIS A 43 15.95 -19.24 -7.37
C HIS A 43 15.33 -18.25 -8.38
N HIS A 44 14.76 -18.80 -9.44
CA HIS A 44 14.25 -18.02 -10.57
C HIS A 44 12.84 -17.49 -10.28
N ILE A 45 12.75 -16.24 -9.82
CA ILE A 45 11.49 -15.54 -9.63
C ILE A 45 10.75 -15.38 -10.96
N ARG A 46 9.54 -15.93 -11.03
CA ARG A 46 8.59 -15.80 -12.15
C ARG A 46 7.48 -14.79 -11.90
N TYR A 47 7.17 -14.53 -10.62
CA TYR A 47 6.06 -13.66 -10.24
C TYR A 47 6.53 -12.61 -9.24
N ILE A 48 6.06 -11.38 -9.42
CA ILE A 48 6.17 -10.33 -8.40
C ILE A 48 4.75 -9.93 -8.01
N SER A 49 4.33 -10.34 -6.82
CA SER A 49 3.03 -9.98 -6.26
C SER A 49 3.18 -8.80 -5.33
N VAL A 50 2.52 -7.68 -5.65
CA VAL A 50 2.49 -6.51 -4.75
C VAL A 50 1.22 -6.56 -3.92
N VAL A 51 1.35 -6.44 -2.60
CA VAL A 51 0.21 -6.31 -1.66
C VAL A 51 0.42 -5.09 -0.76
N SER A 52 -0.66 -4.45 -0.32
CA SER A 52 -0.61 -3.22 0.48
C SER A 52 -1.98 -2.91 1.07
N GLU A 53 -2.05 -1.98 2.01
CA GLU A 53 -3.32 -1.36 2.35
C GLU A 53 -3.84 -0.51 1.17
N ARG A 54 -5.12 -0.09 1.26
CA ARG A 54 -5.69 0.93 0.36
C ARG A 54 -4.86 2.22 0.49
N HIS A 55 -4.77 3.03 -0.58
CA HIS A 55 -4.02 4.30 -0.63
C HIS A 55 -2.50 4.26 -0.35
N SER A 56 -1.92 3.10 -0.03
CA SER A 56 -0.47 2.93 0.18
C SER A 56 0.34 2.86 -1.13
N GLY A 57 0.00 3.63 -2.15
CA GLY A 57 0.83 3.75 -3.37
C GLY A 57 0.86 2.54 -4.33
N PHE A 58 0.27 1.39 -3.99
CA PHE A 58 0.27 0.15 -4.78
C PHE A 58 0.13 0.33 -6.30
N THR A 59 -0.81 1.18 -6.73
CA THR A 59 -1.17 1.29 -8.16
C THR A 59 -0.03 1.91 -8.95
N TRP A 60 0.71 2.84 -8.34
CA TRP A 60 1.94 3.38 -8.90
C TRP A 60 3.04 2.30 -8.94
N MET A 61 3.31 1.63 -7.82
CA MET A 61 4.39 0.63 -7.74
C MET A 61 4.18 -0.54 -8.71
N THR A 62 2.96 -1.06 -8.81
CA THR A 62 2.65 -2.19 -9.70
C THR A 62 2.74 -1.81 -11.17
N SER A 63 2.24 -0.62 -11.54
CA SER A 63 2.42 -0.11 -12.90
C SER A 63 3.91 0.14 -13.22
N PHE A 64 4.67 0.67 -12.27
CA PHE A 64 6.10 0.88 -12.42
C PHE A 64 6.86 -0.44 -12.62
N LEU A 65 6.65 -1.43 -11.75
CA LEU A 65 7.30 -2.74 -11.85
C LEU A 65 6.90 -3.48 -13.13
N TRP A 66 5.65 -3.38 -13.57
CA TRP A 66 5.18 -3.99 -14.82
C TRP A 66 5.85 -3.37 -16.06
N GLU A 67 6.07 -2.05 -16.08
CA GLU A 67 6.90 -1.39 -17.11
C GLU A 67 8.39 -1.80 -16.99
N TYR A 68 8.90 -1.90 -15.76
CA TYR A 68 10.31 -2.21 -15.47
C TYR A 68 10.71 -3.63 -15.86
N PHE A 69 9.80 -4.60 -15.74
CA PHE A 69 10.01 -6.01 -16.08
C PHE A 69 9.30 -6.46 -17.37
N ARG A 70 8.71 -5.55 -18.16
CA ARG A 70 7.89 -5.89 -19.35
C ARG A 70 8.48 -6.96 -20.26
N ASP A 71 9.77 -6.84 -20.57
CA ASP A 71 10.46 -7.68 -21.56
C ASP A 71 11.29 -8.81 -20.90
N LYS A 72 10.84 -9.26 -19.72
CA LYS A 72 11.46 -10.31 -18.90
C LYS A 72 10.45 -11.43 -18.63
N ASP A 73 10.95 -12.62 -18.29
CA ASP A 73 10.11 -13.77 -17.91
C ASP A 73 9.61 -13.66 -16.46
N VAL A 74 9.03 -12.52 -16.11
CA VAL A 74 8.62 -12.13 -14.75
C VAL A 74 7.28 -11.39 -14.79
N MET A 75 6.20 -12.03 -14.35
CA MET A 75 4.86 -11.44 -14.33
C MET A 75 4.59 -10.68 -13.03
N VAL A 76 4.46 -9.36 -13.12
CA VAL A 76 4.02 -8.49 -12.02
C VAL A 76 2.49 -8.52 -11.89
N THR A 77 1.96 -8.70 -10.68
CA THR A 77 0.52 -8.94 -10.45
C THR A 77 -0.08 -8.19 -9.24
N PRO A 78 -1.36 -7.72 -9.33
CA PRO A 78 -2.15 -7.17 -8.22
C PRO A 78 -2.75 -8.24 -7.27
N THR A 79 -2.34 -9.51 -7.37
CA THR A 79 -2.87 -10.61 -6.55
C THR A 79 -1.76 -11.53 -6.07
N LEU A 80 -1.72 -11.77 -4.76
CA LEU A 80 -1.06 -12.96 -4.21
C LEU A 80 -2.07 -14.10 -4.28
N CYS A 81 -2.75 -14.37 -3.16
CA CYS A 81 -3.82 -15.36 -3.08
C CYS A 81 -5.22 -14.71 -3.20
N THR A 82 -5.42 -13.54 -2.58
CA THR A 82 -6.56 -12.63 -2.82
C THR A 82 -6.12 -11.39 -3.60
N TRP A 83 -7.05 -10.45 -3.82
CA TRP A 83 -6.73 -9.11 -4.30
C TRP A 83 -5.90 -8.35 -3.27
N LYS A 84 -4.77 -7.77 -3.69
CA LYS A 84 -3.79 -6.91 -3.00
C LYS A 84 -4.10 -6.20 -1.66
N HIS A 85 -5.36 -5.82 -1.42
CA HIS A 85 -5.79 -5.03 -0.26
C HIS A 85 -6.59 -5.85 0.76
N TRP A 86 -6.99 -7.06 0.42
CA TRP A 86 -7.75 -7.97 1.29
C TRP A 86 -6.78 -8.80 2.13
N PHE A 87 -7.30 -9.40 3.20
CA PHE A 87 -6.52 -10.29 4.07
C PHE A 87 -5.97 -11.51 3.29
N GLN A 88 -4.77 -11.95 3.67
CA GLN A 88 -4.10 -13.14 3.14
C GLN A 88 -4.14 -14.34 4.12
N ASP A 89 -4.31 -14.10 5.43
CA ASP A 89 -4.12 -15.07 6.50
C ASP A 89 -4.90 -16.38 6.34
N ARG A 90 -6.21 -16.31 6.08
CA ARG A 90 -7.08 -17.50 5.90
C ARG A 90 -6.65 -18.39 4.74
N ILE A 91 -5.89 -17.86 3.79
CA ILE A 91 -5.62 -18.53 2.52
C ILE A 91 -4.40 -19.44 2.62
N HIS A 92 -3.42 -19.15 3.49
CA HIS A 92 -2.32 -20.07 3.75
C HIS A 92 -2.84 -21.40 4.33
N GLN A 93 -3.77 -21.33 5.29
CA GLN A 93 -4.45 -22.53 5.79
C GLN A 93 -5.29 -23.21 4.71
N ASP A 94 -6.03 -22.45 3.88
CA ASP A 94 -6.79 -23.04 2.77
C ASP A 94 -5.87 -23.80 1.79
N VAL A 95 -4.64 -23.33 1.53
CA VAL A 95 -3.63 -24.03 0.71
C VAL A 95 -3.13 -25.29 1.40
N GLN A 96 -2.76 -25.23 2.69
CA GLN A 96 -2.34 -26.41 3.45
C GLN A 96 -3.44 -27.49 3.49
N ASP A 97 -4.70 -27.09 3.62
CA ASP A 97 -5.88 -27.96 3.62
C ASP A 97 -6.20 -28.54 2.22
N GLY A 98 -5.41 -28.24 1.19
CA GLY A 98 -5.63 -28.70 -0.18
C GLY A 98 -6.82 -28.04 -0.89
N LYS A 99 -7.38 -26.96 -0.33
CA LYS A 99 -8.44 -26.17 -0.98
C LYS A 99 -7.80 -25.27 -2.03
N ARG A 100 -8.59 -24.87 -3.03
CA ARG A 100 -8.12 -23.98 -4.10
C ARG A 100 -8.02 -22.53 -3.59
N PRO A 101 -6.82 -21.89 -3.54
CA PRO A 101 -6.69 -20.52 -3.03
C PRO A 101 -7.38 -19.50 -3.95
N CYS A 102 -7.24 -19.67 -5.26
CA CYS A 102 -7.84 -18.79 -6.26
C CYS A 102 -9.35 -19.05 -6.38
N ARG A 103 -10.18 -18.05 -6.08
CA ARG A 103 -11.63 -18.21 -6.00
C ARG A 103 -12.30 -18.06 -7.38
N GLY A 104 -13.21 -18.98 -7.69
CA GLY A 104 -13.98 -18.99 -8.95
C GLY A 104 -13.11 -19.03 -10.21
N ASN A 105 -13.26 -18.01 -11.06
CA ASN A 105 -12.51 -17.86 -12.32
C ASN A 105 -11.22 -17.04 -12.16
N GLN A 106 -10.90 -16.55 -10.95
CA GLN A 106 -9.67 -15.81 -10.72
C GLN A 106 -8.46 -16.71 -10.94
N GLN A 107 -7.50 -16.23 -11.74
CA GLN A 107 -6.16 -16.81 -11.84
C GLN A 107 -5.29 -16.08 -10.80
N CYS A 108 -4.69 -16.82 -9.88
CA CYS A 108 -3.77 -16.28 -8.86
C CYS A 108 -2.44 -17.07 -8.89
N PRO A 109 -1.71 -17.07 -10.01
CA PRO A 109 -0.56 -17.96 -10.22
C PRO A 109 0.55 -17.75 -9.17
N ALA A 110 0.72 -16.52 -8.68
CA ALA A 110 1.65 -16.19 -7.58
C ALA A 110 1.37 -16.94 -6.26
N CYS A 111 0.13 -17.37 -6.02
CA CYS A 111 -0.23 -18.22 -4.87
C CYS A 111 -0.13 -19.72 -5.17
N LEU A 112 -0.16 -20.11 -6.45
CA LEU A 112 -0.02 -21.50 -6.89
C LEU A 112 1.46 -21.90 -7.09
N ASP A 113 2.36 -20.91 -7.16
CA ASP A 113 3.80 -21.08 -7.39
C ASP A 113 4.60 -20.15 -6.45
N THR A 114 4.37 -20.25 -5.15
CA THR A 114 5.06 -19.46 -4.10
C THR A 114 6.58 -19.61 -4.16
N GLU A 115 7.06 -20.81 -4.54
CA GLU A 115 8.48 -21.16 -4.73
C GLU A 115 9.17 -20.37 -5.85
N HIS A 116 8.41 -19.65 -6.68
CA HIS A 116 8.94 -18.74 -7.71
C HIS A 116 8.29 -17.34 -7.63
N THR A 117 7.76 -16.96 -6.46
CA THR A 117 7.05 -15.69 -6.24
C THR A 117 7.77 -14.81 -5.23
N LEU A 118 8.13 -13.60 -5.65
CA LEU A 118 8.50 -12.51 -4.75
C LEU A 118 7.24 -11.76 -4.32
N VAL A 119 7.01 -11.67 -3.01
CA VAL A 119 5.98 -10.79 -2.45
C VAL A 119 6.61 -9.47 -2.03
N VAL A 120 6.07 -8.36 -2.55
CA VAL A 120 6.45 -7.00 -2.14
C VAL A 120 5.30 -6.40 -1.34
N VAL A 121 5.53 -6.13 -0.06
CA VAL A 121 4.54 -5.51 0.83
C VAL A 121 4.85 -4.03 0.98
N MET A 122 3.91 -3.21 0.53
CA MET A 122 4.07 -1.75 0.52
C MET A 122 3.28 -1.09 1.66
N TRP A 123 4.02 -0.40 2.51
CA TRP A 123 3.49 0.42 3.60
C TRP A 123 3.43 1.89 3.21
N ARG A 124 2.59 2.65 3.92
CA ARG A 124 2.52 4.12 3.82
C ARG A 124 2.43 4.72 5.21
N ASN A 125 2.98 5.92 5.35
CA ASN A 125 2.94 6.71 6.56
C ASN A 125 1.48 6.83 7.07
N PRO A 126 1.19 6.49 8.34
CA PRO A 126 -0.18 6.43 8.87
C PRO A 126 -0.96 7.75 8.79
N TYR A 127 -0.30 8.91 8.98
CA TYR A 127 -0.93 10.24 8.86
C TYR A 127 -1.35 10.52 7.40
N ASP A 128 -0.50 10.13 6.46
CA ASP A 128 -0.68 10.34 5.02
C ASP A 128 -1.68 9.32 4.43
N TRP A 129 -1.70 8.11 5.00
CA TRP A 129 -2.64 7.03 4.75
C TRP A 129 -4.06 7.37 5.24
N ILE A 130 -4.20 7.86 6.47
CA ILE A 130 -5.52 8.20 7.04
C ILE A 130 -6.18 9.34 6.27
N GLY A 131 -5.42 10.35 5.83
CA GLY A 131 -5.91 11.41 4.93
C GLY A 131 -6.38 10.87 3.57
N GLY A 132 -5.69 9.86 3.02
CA GLY A 132 -6.13 9.14 1.82
C GLY A 132 -7.44 8.38 2.05
N MET A 133 -7.54 7.63 3.15
CA MET A 133 -8.75 6.88 3.53
C MET A 133 -9.94 7.80 3.81
N HIS A 134 -9.73 8.95 4.46
CA HIS A 134 -10.76 9.96 4.76
C HIS A 134 -11.29 10.64 3.51
N SER A 135 -10.38 11.09 2.63
CA SER A 135 -10.76 11.75 1.37
C SER A 135 -11.41 10.81 0.34
N ASN A 136 -11.13 9.51 0.39
CA ASN A 136 -11.78 8.51 -0.47
C ASN A 136 -11.85 7.12 0.19
N PRO A 137 -12.86 6.85 1.05
CA PRO A 137 -13.02 5.56 1.70
C PRO A 137 -13.52 4.51 0.69
N HIS A 138 -12.55 3.85 0.05
CA HIS A 138 -12.78 2.91 -1.04
C HIS A 138 -13.41 1.61 -0.53
N HIS A 139 -14.52 1.18 -1.13
CA HIS A 139 -15.46 0.13 -0.67
C HIS A 139 -16.24 0.46 0.62
N ALA A 140 -15.75 1.33 1.50
CA ALA A 140 -16.38 1.65 2.78
C ALA A 140 -17.42 2.78 2.68
N LYS A 141 -18.62 2.47 2.18
CA LYS A 141 -19.62 3.49 1.82
C LYS A 141 -20.12 4.33 3.01
N ALA A 142 -20.17 3.77 4.22
CA ALA A 142 -20.69 4.47 5.42
C ALA A 142 -19.83 5.67 5.84
N HIS A 143 -18.52 5.64 5.57
CA HIS A 143 -17.59 6.70 5.96
C HIS A 143 -17.53 7.85 4.92
N ARG A 144 -18.28 7.75 3.81
CA ARG A 144 -18.26 8.76 2.74
C ARG A 144 -18.96 10.03 3.19
N GLY A 145 -18.25 11.15 3.16
CA GLY A 145 -18.81 12.45 3.54
C GLY A 145 -18.85 12.71 5.05
N VAL A 146 -18.24 11.85 5.86
CA VAL A 146 -17.92 12.16 7.26
C VAL A 146 -16.85 13.27 7.23
N GLN A 147 -17.27 14.51 7.49
CA GLN A 147 -16.40 15.68 7.30
C GLN A 147 -15.34 15.80 8.40
N ASP A 148 -15.72 15.47 9.63
CA ASP A 148 -14.81 15.51 10.77
C ASP A 148 -13.91 14.27 10.78
N LEU A 149 -12.60 14.50 10.96
CA LEU A 149 -11.61 13.43 10.92
C LEU A 149 -11.60 12.62 12.22
N GLU A 150 -11.86 13.26 13.37
CA GLU A 150 -11.92 12.56 14.66
C GLU A 150 -13.09 11.56 14.68
N GLN A 151 -14.27 11.97 14.19
CA GLN A 151 -15.41 11.09 13.94
C GLN A 151 -15.08 9.96 12.95
N PHE A 152 -14.45 10.27 11.80
CA PHE A 152 -14.05 9.26 10.82
C PHE A 152 -13.06 8.24 11.40
N MET A 153 -12.17 8.69 12.29
CA MET A 153 -11.14 7.86 12.92
C MET A 153 -11.64 7.04 14.10
N THR A 154 -12.69 7.46 14.79
CA THR A 154 -13.23 6.80 16.00
C THR A 154 -14.49 5.97 15.75
N MET A 155 -15.17 6.13 14.60
CA MET A 155 -16.33 5.31 14.26
C MET A 155 -15.95 3.87 13.86
N PRO A 156 -16.77 2.86 14.19
CA PRO A 156 -16.54 1.47 13.77
C PRO A 156 -16.46 1.31 12.25
N TRP A 157 -15.54 0.45 11.78
CA TRP A 157 -15.27 0.29 10.36
C TRP A 157 -16.34 -0.54 9.64
N ILE A 158 -17.46 0.10 9.32
CA ILE A 158 -18.62 -0.48 8.63
C ILE A 158 -18.71 -0.05 7.15
N MET A 159 -19.15 -0.95 6.27
CA MET A 159 -19.12 -0.69 4.81
C MET A 159 -20.43 -0.10 4.23
N GLY A 160 -21.44 0.10 5.07
CA GLY A 160 -22.79 0.56 4.70
C GLY A 160 -23.89 -0.31 5.31
N PRO A 161 -25.17 0.07 5.13
CA PRO A 161 -26.30 -0.78 5.48
C PRO A 161 -26.22 -2.12 4.74
N GLU A 162 -26.72 -3.17 5.37
CA GLU A 162 -26.64 -4.55 4.92
C GLU A 162 -27.20 -4.73 3.50
N LEU A 163 -26.30 -5.01 2.56
CA LEU A 163 -26.66 -5.61 1.27
C LEU A 163 -26.54 -7.13 1.44
N PRO A 164 -27.55 -7.93 1.09
CA PRO A 164 -27.65 -9.35 1.50
C PRO A 164 -26.64 -10.29 0.84
N CYS A 165 -25.89 -9.80 -0.15
CA CYS A 165 -24.79 -10.48 -0.83
C CYS A 165 -23.90 -9.41 -1.46
N ILE A 166 -22.57 -9.49 -1.27
CA ILE A 166 -21.69 -8.42 -1.75
C ILE A 166 -20.29 -8.90 -2.17
N ASP A 167 -19.89 -8.63 -3.43
CA ASP A 167 -18.81 -9.32 -4.18
C ASP A 167 -18.91 -10.84 -4.16
N ASN A 168 -20.14 -11.30 -3.92
CA ASN A 168 -20.49 -12.63 -3.51
C ASN A 168 -19.85 -12.97 -2.14
N PHE A 169 -20.45 -12.59 -0.98
CA PHE A 169 -19.95 -12.85 0.40
C PHE A 169 -21.10 -12.84 1.44
N LEU A 170 -21.03 -13.72 2.46
CA LEU A 170 -21.96 -13.82 3.61
C LEU A 170 -21.48 -13.04 4.85
N PRO A 171 -22.33 -12.79 5.87
CA PRO A 171 -21.93 -12.11 7.11
C PRO A 171 -20.98 -12.93 8.02
N ASN A 172 -21.19 -14.24 8.11
CA ASN A 172 -20.41 -15.16 8.94
C ASN A 172 -19.33 -15.93 8.16
N GLU A 173 -19.26 -15.75 6.84
CA GLU A 173 -18.16 -16.23 6.02
C GLU A 173 -17.28 -15.06 5.61
N VAL A 174 -15.96 -15.18 5.75
CA VAL A 174 -15.01 -14.36 4.96
C VAL A 174 -14.90 -14.94 3.53
N LEU A 175 -15.96 -15.61 3.05
CA LEU A 175 -16.08 -16.46 1.86
C LEU A 175 -17.48 -16.27 1.17
N PRO A 176 -17.78 -16.88 -0.01
CA PRO A 176 -18.79 -16.34 -0.94
C PRO A 176 -20.19 -17.02 -1.12
N CYS A 177 -21.29 -16.29 -0.84
CA CYS A 177 -22.64 -16.52 -1.41
C CYS A 177 -22.93 -15.60 -2.61
N LYS A 178 -23.83 -15.95 -3.54
CA LYS A 178 -23.83 -15.40 -4.92
C LYS A 178 -24.87 -14.31 -5.20
N GLU A 179 -24.48 -13.21 -5.88
CA GLU A 179 -25.28 -12.35 -6.82
C GLU A 179 -24.72 -10.90 -7.07
N ASN A 180 -24.79 -10.47 -8.33
CA ASN A 180 -25.12 -9.11 -8.81
C ASN A 180 -24.27 -7.86 -8.45
N GLY A 181 -22.94 -7.95 -8.66
CA GLY A 181 -22.29 -7.06 -9.64
C GLY A 181 -21.66 -5.71 -9.26
N ARG A 182 -21.93 -5.09 -8.09
CA ARG A 182 -21.12 -3.94 -7.58
C ARG A 182 -21.07 -3.85 -6.06
N SER A 183 -19.86 -3.86 -5.51
CA SER A 183 -19.66 -4.54 -4.23
C SER A 183 -18.97 -3.74 -3.11
N SER A 184 -19.65 -3.61 -1.96
CA SER A 184 -19.03 -3.31 -0.66
C SER A 184 -18.51 -4.59 -0.02
N ILE A 185 -17.20 -4.83 0.01
CA ILE A 185 -16.63 -6.00 0.71
C ILE A 185 -16.46 -5.64 2.18
N TYR A 186 -17.10 -6.37 3.10
CA TYR A 186 -16.88 -6.19 4.53
C TYR A 186 -15.49 -6.69 4.94
N GLU A 187 -14.70 -5.80 5.53
CA GLU A 187 -13.39 -6.11 6.10
C GLU A 187 -13.57 -6.26 7.61
N LEU A 188 -14.00 -7.47 8.00
CA LEU A 188 -14.37 -7.86 9.37
C LEU A 188 -13.19 -8.50 10.11
N ASP A 189 -13.28 -8.56 11.43
CA ASP A 189 -12.37 -9.33 12.27
C ASP A 189 -12.57 -10.85 12.12
N ARG A 190 -11.79 -11.65 12.86
CA ARG A 190 -11.87 -13.12 12.79
C ARG A 190 -13.19 -13.69 13.31
N ASP A 191 -13.91 -12.95 14.16
CA ASP A 191 -15.20 -13.31 14.75
C ASP A 191 -16.40 -12.86 13.89
N GLY A 192 -16.16 -12.16 12.77
CA GLY A 192 -17.20 -11.64 11.88
C GLY A 192 -17.78 -10.29 12.32
N ARG A 193 -17.08 -9.54 13.17
CA ARG A 193 -17.50 -8.19 13.62
C ARG A 193 -16.80 -7.11 12.80
N ALA A 194 -17.40 -5.92 12.75
CA ALA A 194 -16.68 -4.72 12.33
C ALA A 194 -15.60 -4.37 13.36
N TYR A 195 -14.45 -3.90 12.89
CA TYR A 195 -13.42 -3.32 13.77
C TYR A 195 -13.97 -2.08 14.49
N GLY A 196 -13.55 -1.87 15.74
CA GLY A 196 -14.01 -0.75 16.58
C GLY A 196 -13.67 0.62 16.02
N ASN A 197 -12.63 0.69 15.18
CA ASN A 197 -12.23 1.86 14.41
C ASN A 197 -11.36 1.45 13.20
N ILE A 198 -10.98 2.44 12.37
CA ILE A 198 -10.12 2.23 11.20
C ILE A 198 -8.65 1.90 11.57
N TYR A 199 -8.17 2.28 12.75
CA TYR A 199 -6.80 1.95 13.17
C TYR A 199 -6.66 0.48 13.59
N GLU A 200 -7.68 -0.10 14.23
CA GLU A 200 -7.76 -1.54 14.49
C GLU A 200 -7.75 -2.38 13.21
N LEU A 201 -8.47 -1.93 12.16
CA LEU A 201 -8.38 -2.52 10.82
C LEU A 201 -6.94 -2.44 10.29
N ARG A 202 -6.32 -1.26 10.32
CA ARG A 202 -4.92 -1.06 9.89
C ARG A 202 -3.98 -1.99 10.63
N LYS A 203 -4.08 -2.07 11.96
CA LYS A 203 -3.29 -2.99 12.79
C LYS A 203 -3.47 -4.45 12.35
N ALA A 204 -4.69 -4.89 12.10
CA ALA A 204 -4.94 -6.23 11.57
C ALA A 204 -4.34 -6.45 10.17
N LYS A 205 -4.38 -5.45 9.27
CA LYS A 205 -3.73 -5.51 7.94
C LYS A 205 -2.21 -5.57 8.03
N ILE A 206 -1.60 -4.83 8.96
CA ILE A 206 -0.15 -4.83 9.16
C ILE A 206 0.31 -6.22 9.63
N LEU A 207 -0.39 -6.81 10.59
CA LEU A 207 -0.12 -8.17 11.05
C LEU A 207 -0.36 -9.23 9.97
N ASP A 208 -1.43 -9.08 9.16
CA ASP A 208 -1.77 -10.00 8.06
C ASP A 208 -0.71 -10.04 6.95
N PHE A 209 -0.29 -8.89 6.41
CA PHE A 209 0.71 -8.90 5.33
C PHE A 209 2.10 -9.26 5.85
N ASN A 210 2.47 -8.86 7.08
CA ASN A 210 3.73 -9.32 7.69
C ASN A 210 3.70 -10.83 7.98
N ALA A 211 2.55 -11.46 8.23
CA ALA A 211 2.46 -12.90 8.35
C ALA A 211 2.77 -13.64 7.04
N VAL A 212 2.71 -13.00 5.87
CA VAL A 212 3.11 -13.60 4.58
C VAL A 212 4.60 -13.95 4.55
N GLU A 213 5.44 -13.17 5.25
CA GLU A 213 6.88 -13.42 5.45
C GLU A 213 7.17 -14.80 6.09
N THR A 214 6.18 -15.40 6.77
CA THR A 214 6.33 -16.72 7.41
C THR A 214 6.10 -17.91 6.48
N TRP A 215 5.56 -17.68 5.27
CA TRP A 215 5.16 -18.78 4.36
C TRP A 215 5.47 -18.58 2.87
N VAL A 216 6.09 -17.46 2.47
CA VAL A 216 6.72 -17.34 1.14
C VAL A 216 8.24 -17.28 1.27
N PRO A 217 9.01 -17.93 0.36
CA PRO A 217 10.47 -17.91 0.43
C PRO A 217 11.11 -16.56 0.04
N PHE A 218 10.38 -15.69 -0.66
CA PHE A 218 10.89 -14.39 -1.12
C PHE A 218 9.92 -13.27 -0.77
N TYR A 219 10.38 -12.36 0.09
CA TYR A 219 9.56 -11.33 0.71
C TYR A 219 10.35 -10.04 0.90
N GLU A 220 9.76 -8.89 0.57
CA GLU A 220 10.34 -7.55 0.70
C GLU A 220 9.34 -6.57 1.33
N LYS A 221 9.77 -5.80 2.33
CA LYS A 221 9.02 -4.68 2.92
C LYS A 221 9.48 -3.38 2.26
N VAL A 222 8.57 -2.55 1.77
CA VAL A 222 8.91 -1.23 1.21
C VAL A 222 8.04 -0.13 1.81
N VAL A 223 8.70 0.94 2.26
CA VAL A 223 8.09 2.21 2.68
C VAL A 223 7.80 3.02 1.41
N TYR A 224 6.53 3.41 1.18
CA TYR A 224 6.13 4.16 -0.01
C TYR A 224 6.95 5.45 -0.16
N GLU A 225 7.16 6.19 0.92
CA GLU A 225 7.86 7.47 0.94
C GLU A 225 9.35 7.34 0.52
N ASP A 226 10.04 6.29 0.97
CA ASP A 226 11.45 6.03 0.62
C ASP A 226 11.63 5.73 -0.88
N MET A 227 10.60 5.15 -1.53
CA MET A 227 10.63 4.89 -2.97
C MET A 227 10.47 6.17 -3.82
N LEU A 228 10.24 7.33 -3.19
CA LEU A 228 9.89 8.58 -3.86
C LEU A 228 10.95 9.68 -3.64
N VAL A 229 11.91 9.46 -2.74
CA VAL A 229 12.91 10.43 -2.31
C VAL A 229 14.34 9.93 -2.59
N GLY A 230 15.16 10.79 -3.19
CA GLY A 230 16.59 10.52 -3.38
C GLY A 230 16.85 9.26 -4.23
N PRO A 231 17.75 8.36 -3.81
CA PRO A 231 18.08 7.15 -4.56
C PRO A 231 17.22 5.92 -4.19
N GLY A 232 16.28 6.01 -3.23
CA GLY A 232 15.69 4.84 -2.56
C GLY A 232 15.12 3.76 -3.48
N LEU A 233 14.31 4.15 -4.48
CA LEU A 233 13.78 3.24 -5.50
C LEU A 233 14.89 2.54 -6.30
N ARG A 234 15.94 3.26 -6.71
CA ARG A 234 17.07 2.70 -7.47
C ARG A 234 17.90 1.74 -6.61
N ASP A 235 18.15 2.08 -5.36
CA ASP A 235 18.93 1.25 -4.45
C ASP A 235 18.15 -0.01 -4.04
N TRP A 236 16.81 0.08 -3.91
CA TRP A 236 15.94 -1.10 -3.75
C TRP A 236 15.94 -2.00 -4.99
N LEU A 237 15.80 -1.45 -6.20
CA LEU A 237 15.85 -2.23 -7.44
C LEU A 237 17.20 -2.96 -7.62
N ARG A 238 18.32 -2.31 -7.32
CA ARG A 238 19.64 -2.95 -7.24
C ARG A 238 19.70 -4.05 -6.18
N SER A 239 18.96 -3.92 -5.08
CA SER A 239 18.85 -4.98 -4.09
C SER A 239 18.05 -6.17 -4.61
N LEU A 240 17.02 -5.98 -5.45
CA LEU A 240 16.30 -7.08 -6.11
C LEU A 240 17.18 -7.83 -7.11
N GLU A 241 17.98 -7.10 -7.90
CA GLU A 241 19.03 -7.68 -8.75
C GLU A 241 20.02 -8.50 -7.91
N THR A 242 20.55 -7.91 -6.83
CA THR A 242 21.58 -8.54 -5.99
C THR A 242 21.07 -9.75 -5.20
N LYS A 243 19.82 -9.72 -4.73
CA LYS A 243 19.20 -10.80 -3.92
C LYS A 243 18.61 -11.92 -4.77
N TYR A 244 18.00 -11.58 -5.92
CA TYR A 244 17.11 -12.48 -6.66
C TYR A 244 17.44 -12.59 -8.17
N GLY A 245 18.48 -11.92 -8.66
CA GLY A 245 18.82 -11.89 -10.10
C GLY A 245 17.82 -11.09 -10.96
N LEU A 246 16.95 -10.29 -10.35
CA LEU A 246 15.87 -9.56 -11.01
C LEU A 246 16.36 -8.32 -11.79
N VAL A 247 17.09 -8.54 -12.88
CA VAL A 247 17.54 -7.47 -13.80
C VAL A 247 16.40 -7.02 -14.72
N GLY A 248 15.86 -5.82 -14.51
CA GLY A 248 14.82 -5.23 -15.36
C GLY A 248 15.33 -4.58 -16.64
N ASN A 249 14.50 -3.71 -17.22
CA ASN A 249 14.76 -2.99 -18.47
C ASN A 249 15.52 -1.66 -18.29
N TYR A 250 15.57 -1.13 -17.06
CA TYR A 250 16.04 0.23 -16.79
C TYR A 250 17.15 0.24 -15.73
N MET A 251 18.39 0.39 -16.19
CA MET A 251 19.56 0.66 -15.34
C MET A 251 20.08 2.11 -15.52
N ASP A 252 19.99 2.64 -16.75
CA ASP A 252 20.57 3.94 -17.12
C ASP A 252 19.54 5.09 -17.22
N VAL A 253 18.33 4.93 -16.66
CA VAL A 253 17.35 6.02 -16.61
C VAL A 253 17.84 7.09 -15.64
N PRO A 254 18.14 8.33 -16.08
CA PRO A 254 18.66 9.34 -15.17
C PRO A 254 17.59 9.78 -14.16
N ASP A 255 18.02 10.17 -12.96
CA ASP A 255 17.12 10.40 -11.81
C ASP A 255 16.01 11.42 -12.10
N ASN A 256 16.27 12.40 -12.98
CA ASN A 256 15.27 13.39 -13.40
C ASN A 256 14.11 12.80 -14.24
N VAL A 257 14.32 11.70 -14.97
CA VAL A 257 13.28 11.01 -15.75
C VAL A 257 12.45 10.11 -14.85
N LEU A 258 13.08 9.41 -13.90
CA LEU A 258 12.39 8.71 -12.81
C LEU A 258 11.51 9.68 -12.01
N GLN A 259 12.07 10.78 -11.53
CA GLN A 259 11.33 11.82 -10.79
C GLN A 259 10.21 12.46 -11.63
N THR A 260 10.43 12.76 -12.91
CA THR A 260 9.39 13.30 -13.79
C THR A 260 8.23 12.32 -14.00
N ASN A 261 8.53 11.03 -14.19
CA ASN A 261 7.52 9.99 -14.33
C ASN A 261 6.77 9.74 -13.01
N MET A 262 7.45 9.74 -11.87
CA MET A 262 6.81 9.70 -10.54
C MET A 262 5.89 10.90 -10.33
N ALA A 263 6.35 12.12 -10.62
CA ALA A 263 5.55 13.34 -10.50
C ALA A 263 4.29 13.33 -11.39
N ARG A 264 4.38 12.78 -12.61
CA ARG A 264 3.24 12.60 -13.52
C ARG A 264 2.24 11.55 -13.04
N LEU A 265 2.72 10.46 -12.44
CA LEU A 265 1.86 9.42 -11.87
C LEU A 265 1.21 9.90 -10.56
N TRP A 266 1.95 10.61 -9.70
CA TRP A 266 1.43 11.35 -8.54
C TRP A 266 0.32 12.33 -8.93
N SER A 267 0.53 13.17 -9.96
CA SER A 267 -0.51 14.12 -10.38
C SER A 267 -1.79 13.41 -10.79
N ASN A 268 -1.70 12.24 -11.43
CA ASN A 268 -2.89 11.45 -11.78
C ASN A 268 -3.55 10.79 -10.57
N MET A 269 -2.81 10.55 -9.48
CA MET A 269 -3.31 9.90 -8.27
C MET A 269 -4.08 10.86 -7.34
N TYR A 270 -3.70 12.14 -7.29
CA TYR A 270 -4.34 13.13 -6.41
C TYR A 270 -5.40 14.02 -7.11
N TYR A 271 -5.24 14.33 -8.41
CA TYR A 271 -6.08 15.35 -9.07
C TYR A 271 -7.51 14.91 -9.41
N THR A 272 -7.95 13.71 -9.04
CA THR A 272 -9.32 13.24 -9.33
C THR A 272 -10.39 13.81 -8.38
N ASN A 273 -10.02 14.49 -7.28
CA ASN A 273 -10.94 15.23 -6.40
C ASN A 273 -10.35 16.53 -5.77
N SER A 274 -9.08 16.88 -6.00
CA SER A 274 -8.34 17.86 -5.18
C SER A 274 -8.53 19.35 -5.55
N GLU A 275 -9.72 19.80 -5.97
CA GLU A 275 -9.99 21.24 -6.23
C GLU A 275 -10.12 22.08 -4.93
N HIS A 276 -9.76 21.53 -3.76
CA HIS A 276 -9.81 22.20 -2.45
C HIS A 276 -8.44 22.35 -1.76
N CYS A 277 -7.34 22.02 -2.44
CA CYS A 277 -5.98 22.28 -1.93
C CYS A 277 -5.64 23.78 -2.02
N ALA A 278 -6.06 24.55 -1.02
CA ALA A 278 -5.72 25.97 -0.86
C ALA A 278 -4.22 26.18 -0.55
N PRO A 279 -3.65 27.39 -0.76
CA PRO A 279 -2.19 27.61 -0.73
C PRO A 279 -1.46 27.38 0.61
N ASN A 280 -2.18 27.13 1.70
CA ASN A 280 -1.62 26.98 3.05
C ASN A 280 -1.56 25.50 3.46
N CYS A 281 -0.78 24.69 2.73
CA CYS A 281 -0.57 23.28 3.07
C CYS A 281 0.39 23.10 4.26
N THR A 282 -0.11 23.32 5.48
CA THR A 282 0.27 22.48 6.62
C THR A 282 -0.26 21.05 6.41
N MET A 283 0.16 20.10 7.27
CA MET A 283 -0.24 18.67 7.25
C MET A 283 -1.68 18.46 6.76
N GLY A 284 -1.83 17.70 5.66
CA GLY A 284 -2.96 17.83 4.73
C GLY A 284 -4.34 17.75 5.37
N GLY A 285 -5.00 18.90 5.56
CA GLY A 285 -6.38 18.99 6.02
C GLY A 285 -6.61 18.74 7.52
N VAL A 286 -5.61 18.27 8.26
CA VAL A 286 -5.73 17.96 9.70
C VAL A 286 -5.59 19.25 10.53
N THR A 287 -6.59 20.12 10.48
CA THR A 287 -6.57 21.43 11.16
C THR A 287 -7.01 21.40 12.63
N GLY A 288 -7.26 20.21 13.19
CA GLY A 288 -7.55 20.01 14.61
C GLY A 288 -6.41 19.27 15.31
N ALA A 289 -5.90 19.82 16.41
CA ALA A 289 -4.97 19.11 17.29
C ALA A 289 -5.55 17.77 17.78
N THR A 290 -6.87 17.74 18.03
CA THR A 290 -7.60 16.57 18.53
C THR A 290 -7.52 15.36 17.60
N ALA A 291 -7.46 15.54 16.27
CA ALA A 291 -7.33 14.44 15.32
C ALA A 291 -5.89 13.86 15.27
N VAL A 292 -4.87 14.71 15.48
CA VAL A 292 -3.47 14.26 15.68
C VAL A 292 -3.36 13.54 17.01
N GLU A 293 -3.97 14.09 18.07
CA GLU A 293 -4.03 13.48 19.40
C GLU A 293 -4.78 12.14 19.38
N ALA A 294 -5.88 12.01 18.65
CA ALA A 294 -6.63 10.76 18.47
C ALA A 294 -5.79 9.70 17.73
N LEU A 295 -5.05 10.08 16.68
CA LEU A 295 -4.07 9.19 16.05
C LEU A 295 -2.99 8.77 17.05
N HIS A 296 -2.47 9.71 17.85
CA HIS A 296 -1.42 9.44 18.84
C HIS A 296 -1.91 8.60 20.03
N GLN A 297 -3.20 8.61 20.35
CA GLN A 297 -3.83 7.74 21.36
C GLN A 297 -4.03 6.32 20.86
N MET A 298 -4.30 6.13 19.55
CA MET A 298 -4.41 4.81 18.93
C MET A 298 -3.06 4.21 18.50
N TRP A 299 -2.04 5.05 18.29
CA TRP A 299 -0.73 4.69 17.76
C TRP A 299 -0.06 3.51 18.49
N ASP A 300 0.20 2.46 17.74
CA ASP A 300 0.93 1.27 18.18
C ASP A 300 2.40 1.43 17.80
N GLU A 301 3.22 1.83 18.76
CA GLU A 301 4.63 2.17 18.54
C GLU A 301 5.45 0.96 18.08
N GLU A 302 5.19 -0.23 18.63
CA GLU A 302 5.89 -1.46 18.27
C GLU A 302 5.55 -1.85 16.82
N LEU A 303 4.29 -1.73 16.44
CA LEU A 303 3.81 -2.09 15.11
C LEU A 303 4.23 -1.11 14.00
N GLU A 304 4.03 0.19 14.21
CA GLU A 304 4.36 1.21 13.21
C GLU A 304 5.90 1.35 13.06
N SER A 305 6.68 1.26 14.15
CA SER A 305 8.15 1.25 14.04
C SER A 305 8.67 -0.05 13.40
N GLY A 306 8.00 -1.18 13.63
CA GLY A 306 8.26 -2.45 12.96
C GLY A 306 8.04 -2.44 11.44
N ILE A 307 7.29 -1.48 10.90
CA ILE A 307 7.17 -1.20 9.46
C ILE A 307 7.88 0.10 9.02
N GLY A 308 8.56 0.78 9.93
CA GLY A 308 9.48 1.89 9.64
C GLY A 308 8.98 3.30 9.95
N TYR A 309 7.82 3.48 10.60
CA TYR A 309 7.32 4.79 11.00
C TYR A 309 7.54 5.03 12.49
N ASN A 310 8.17 6.16 12.82
CA ASN A 310 8.32 6.63 14.19
C ASN A 310 7.25 7.69 14.45
N LYS A 311 6.73 7.76 15.69
CA LYS A 311 5.78 8.80 16.09
C LYS A 311 6.38 10.21 15.94
N VAL A 312 5.53 11.14 15.52
CA VAL A 312 5.87 12.57 15.40
C VAL A 312 5.31 13.28 16.62
N ASP A 313 6.00 14.29 17.17
CA ASP A 313 5.43 15.15 18.20
C ASP A 313 4.26 15.99 17.66
N VAL A 314 3.42 16.52 18.54
CA VAL A 314 2.26 17.35 18.16
C VAL A 314 2.68 18.70 17.52
N GLN A 315 3.97 19.03 17.53
CA GLN A 315 4.56 20.19 16.86
C GLN A 315 5.12 19.87 15.46
N GLY A 316 4.99 18.63 14.98
CA GLY A 316 5.47 18.17 13.67
C GLY A 316 6.96 17.80 13.63
N LYS A 317 7.63 17.60 14.77
CA LYS A 317 9.02 17.13 14.84
C LYS A 317 9.02 15.64 15.16
N ALA A 318 9.72 14.83 14.37
CA ALA A 318 9.94 13.43 14.74
C ALA A 318 10.64 13.35 16.11
N GLU A 319 10.12 12.55 17.04
CA GLU A 319 10.79 12.37 18.32
C GLU A 319 12.12 11.64 18.08
N LYS A 320 13.23 12.30 18.46
CA LYS A 320 14.53 11.62 18.47
C LYS A 320 14.54 10.65 19.64
N ASN A 321 14.43 9.35 19.33
CA ASN A 321 14.81 8.29 20.25
C ASN A 321 16.16 8.63 20.89
N ARG A 322 16.17 8.72 22.22
CA ARG A 322 17.39 8.83 23.00
C ARG A 322 17.94 7.42 23.18
N ASP A 323 19.06 7.18 22.50
CA ASP A 323 20.00 6.06 22.59
C ASP A 323 19.64 4.91 23.55
N VAL A 324 19.46 3.72 22.98
CA VAL A 324 19.44 2.40 23.65
C VAL A 324 20.56 1.55 23.07
#